data_AF-A0A218P2D7-F1
#
_entry.id   AF-A0A218P2D7-F1
#
_cell.length_a   1.000
_cell.length_b   1.000
_cell.length_c   1.000
_cell.angle_alpha   90.00
_cell.angle_beta   90.00
_cell.angle_gamma   90.00
#
_symmetry.space_group_name_H-M   'P 1'
#
loop_
_entity.id
_entity.type
_entity.pdbx_description
1 polymer ?
#
loop_
_entity_poly.entity_id
_entity_poly.type
_entity_poly.pdbx_seq_one_letter_code
_entity_poly.pdbx_strand_id
1 'polypeptide(L)'
;MPRLFDGSVNELTRPSKPRKEQKAKSRDLKKEKKQKTLYISLDMNRKLIELYGEEGRRQSVIVEDAVNLYYYLKLALGEKKFDELMSAVKKEDPEFLRGYMERFRL
;
A
#
# COMPACT_ATOMS: atom_id res chain seq x y z
N MET A 1 -39.56 -21.51 5.59
CA MET A 1 -39.50 -20.33 6.48
C MET A 1 -38.26 -20.46 7.38
N PRO A 2 -37.32 -19.50 7.39
CA PRO A 2 -36.21 -19.54 8.33
C PRO A 2 -36.68 -19.06 9.71
N ARG A 3 -36.37 -19.81 10.77
CA ARG A 3 -36.73 -19.48 12.15
C ARG A 3 -35.83 -18.35 12.67
N LEU A 4 -36.45 -17.22 12.97
CA LEU A 4 -35.87 -16.10 13.71
C LEU A 4 -35.84 -16.46 15.19
N PHE A 5 -34.64 -16.47 15.78
CA PHE A 5 -34.34 -16.46 17.22
C PHE A 5 -34.82 -17.67 18.06
N ASP A 6 -33.90 -18.57 18.40
CA ASP A 6 -34.06 -19.56 19.48
C ASP A 6 -33.37 -19.09 20.77
N GLY A 7 -33.40 -17.77 21.00
CA GLY A 7 -32.62 -17.09 22.05
C GLY A 7 -33.16 -17.40 23.44
N SER A 8 -32.71 -18.50 24.03
CA SER A 8 -32.94 -18.77 25.45
C SER A 8 -32.34 -17.65 26.31
N VAL A 9 -33.04 -17.26 27.38
CA VAL A 9 -32.62 -16.21 28.33
C VAL A 9 -31.22 -16.45 28.91
N ASN A 10 -30.72 -17.69 28.85
CA ASN A 10 -29.37 -18.09 29.24
C ASN A 10 -28.23 -17.58 28.33
N GLU A 11 -28.52 -17.05 27.14
CA GLU A 11 -27.50 -16.37 26.32
C GLU A 11 -27.28 -14.92 26.74
N LEU A 12 -28.29 -14.26 27.32
CA LEU A 12 -28.24 -12.84 27.70
C LEU A 12 -27.46 -12.59 29.01
N THR A 13 -27.26 -13.61 29.84
CA THR A 13 -26.67 -13.48 31.19
C THR A 13 -25.27 -14.05 31.29
N ARG A 14 -24.70 -14.63 30.22
CA ARG A 14 -23.31 -15.09 30.25
C ARG A 14 -22.41 -13.86 30.25
N PRO A 15 -21.51 -13.68 31.24
CA PRO A 15 -20.48 -12.65 31.13
C PRO A 15 -19.70 -12.93 29.85
N SER A 16 -19.64 -11.93 28.98
CA SER A 16 -18.87 -11.94 27.76
C SER A 16 -17.46 -12.41 28.12
N LYS A 17 -17.15 -13.70 27.90
CA LYS A 17 -15.76 -14.16 28.00
C LYS A 17 -15.01 -13.19 27.10
N PRO A 18 -13.99 -12.46 27.59
CA PRO A 18 -13.23 -11.57 26.74
C PRO A 18 -12.88 -12.42 25.55
N ARG A 19 -13.34 -12.02 24.35
CA ARG A 19 -12.96 -12.66 23.09
C ARG A 19 -11.45 -12.70 23.21
N LYS A 20 -10.91 -13.89 23.56
CA LYS A 20 -9.48 -14.11 23.65
C LYS A 20 -9.01 -13.52 22.37
N GLU A 21 -8.28 -12.41 22.51
CA GLU A 21 -7.75 -11.64 21.42
C GLU A 21 -7.33 -12.70 20.43
N GLN A 22 -8.06 -12.80 19.33
CA GLN A 22 -7.50 -13.41 18.16
C GLN A 22 -6.43 -12.39 17.73
N LYS A 23 -5.33 -12.33 18.50
CA LYS A 23 -4.01 -12.79 18.08
C LYS A 23 -4.14 -14.13 17.31
N ALA A 24 -5.03 -14.19 16.32
CA ALA A 24 -4.67 -14.64 15.02
C ALA A 24 -3.40 -13.87 14.78
N LYS A 25 -2.28 -14.56 15.05
CA LYS A 25 -0.99 -14.34 14.42
C LYS A 25 -1.28 -13.49 13.20
N SER A 26 -0.88 -12.22 13.21
CA SER A 26 -0.69 -11.51 11.97
C SER A 26 0.21 -12.46 11.19
N ARG A 27 -0.41 -13.33 10.36
CA ARG A 27 0.30 -14.02 9.30
C ARG A 27 1.04 -12.87 8.67
N ASP A 28 2.36 -12.97 8.70
CA ASP A 28 3.21 -11.84 8.38
C ASP A 28 2.96 -11.58 6.89
N LEU A 29 1.92 -10.79 6.56
CA LEU A 29 1.39 -10.63 5.21
C LEU A 29 2.47 -10.02 4.31
N LYS A 30 3.48 -9.39 4.93
CA LYS A 30 4.71 -8.89 4.32
C LYS A 30 5.60 -10.03 3.77
N LYS A 31 5.57 -11.21 4.40
CA LYS A 31 6.32 -12.41 4.00
C LYS A 31 5.55 -13.27 2.99
N GLU A 32 4.22 -13.22 3.00
CA GLU A 32 3.40 -13.93 2.02
C GLU A 32 3.45 -13.23 0.65
N LYS A 33 4.10 -13.85 -0.34
CA LYS A 33 4.16 -13.33 -1.71
C LYS A 33 3.03 -13.89 -2.57
N LYS A 34 2.40 -13.04 -3.38
CA LYS A 34 1.42 -13.43 -4.40
C LYS A 34 1.95 -13.06 -5.77
N GLN A 35 1.88 -13.99 -6.72
CA GLN A 35 2.21 -13.72 -8.12
C GLN A 35 1.10 -12.89 -8.77
N LYS A 36 1.49 -11.82 -9.45
CA LYS A 36 0.61 -11.02 -10.30
C LYS A 36 1.32 -10.71 -11.61
N THR A 37 0.57 -10.75 -12.70
CA THR A 37 1.04 -10.31 -14.02
C THR A 37 0.42 -8.94 -14.30
N LEU A 38 1.24 -7.95 -14.63
CA LEU A 38 0.82 -6.59 -14.97
C LEU A 38 1.27 -6.26 -16.39
N TYR A 39 0.39 -5.61 -17.15
CA TYR A 39 0.76 -5.00 -18.41
C TYR A 39 1.27 -3.59 -18.15
N ILE A 40 2.49 -3.30 -18.56
CA ILE A 40 3.15 -2.01 -18.40
C ILE A 40 3.59 -1.47 -19.76
N SER A 41 3.79 -0.15 -19.85
CA SER A 41 4.33 0.46 -21.06
C SER A 41 5.79 0.04 -21.30
N LEU A 42 6.24 0.14 -22.55
CA LEU A 42 7.64 -0.10 -22.90
C LEU A 42 8.59 0.85 -22.17
N ASP A 43 8.18 2.10 -21.99
CA ASP A 43 8.91 3.11 -21.22
C ASP A 43 9.10 2.70 -19.75
N MET A 44 8.02 2.26 -19.08
CA MET A 44 8.10 1.78 -17.71
C MET A 44 8.99 0.54 -17.58
N ASN A 45 8.93 -0.36 -18.57
CA ASN A 45 9.79 -1.53 -18.60
C ASN A 45 11.28 -1.14 -18.71
N ARG A 46 11.62 -0.13 -19.54
CA ARG A 46 13.00 0.39 -19.62
C ARG A 46 13.46 0.96 -18.28
N LYS A 47 12.65 1.83 -17.67
CA LYS A 47 12.94 2.41 -16.34
C LYS A 47 13.17 1.32 -15.27
N LEU A 48 12.36 0.26 -15.26
CA LEU A 48 12.55 -0.89 -14.34
C LEU A 48 13.83 -1.69 -14.60
N ILE A 49 14.25 -1.82 -15.87
CA ILE A 49 15.51 -2.48 -16.23
C ILE A 49 16.69 -1.64 -15.80
N GLU A 50 16.66 -0.32 -16.02
CA GLU A 50 17.69 0.63 -15.60
C GLU A 50 17.86 0.59 -14.08
N LEU A 51 16.77 0.77 -13.31
CA LEU A 51 16.80 0.69 -11.85
C LEU A 51 17.30 -0.67 -11.33
N TYR A 52 16.95 -1.76 -12.00
CA TYR A 52 17.48 -3.09 -11.68
C TYR A 52 19.00 -3.18 -11.90
N GLY A 53 19.49 -2.64 -13.02
CA GLY A 53 20.89 -2.68 -13.41
C GLY A 53 21.78 -1.82 -12.51
N GLU A 54 21.28 -0.67 -12.07
CA GLU A 54 22.02 0.27 -11.21
C GLU A 54 22.05 -0.17 -9.73
N GLU A 55 20.91 -0.62 -9.18
CA GLU A 55 20.82 -0.94 -7.75
C GLU A 55 21.11 -2.43 -7.45
N GLY A 56 21.14 -3.30 -8.47
CA GLY A 56 21.26 -4.76 -8.30
C GLY A 56 20.08 -5.40 -7.56
N ARG A 57 18.96 -4.66 -7.43
CA ARG A 57 17.77 -5.08 -6.68
C ARG A 57 16.75 -5.72 -7.59
N ARG A 58 16.10 -6.78 -7.12
CA ARG A 58 15.01 -7.46 -7.86
C ARG A 58 13.90 -6.48 -8.22
N GLN A 59 13.41 -6.53 -9.47
CA GLN A 59 12.31 -5.69 -9.96
C GLN A 59 11.05 -5.78 -9.08
N SER A 60 10.77 -6.94 -8.50
CA SER A 60 9.65 -7.11 -7.57
C SER A 60 9.76 -6.25 -6.32
N VAL A 61 10.97 -6.00 -5.83
CA VAL A 61 11.22 -5.13 -4.68
C VAL A 61 11.00 -3.66 -5.06
N ILE A 62 11.50 -3.24 -6.22
CA ILE A 62 11.29 -1.87 -6.73
C ILE A 62 9.79 -1.58 -6.88
N VAL A 63 9.02 -2.54 -7.41
CA VAL A 63 7.56 -2.42 -7.53
C VAL A 63 6.88 -2.36 -6.16
N GLU A 64 7.27 -3.20 -5.20
CA GLU A 64 6.73 -3.15 -3.84
C GLU A 64 7.00 -1.80 -3.16
N ASP A 65 8.22 -1.27 -3.29
CA ASP A 65 8.59 0.03 -2.74
C ASP A 65 7.83 1.17 -3.40
N ALA A 66 7.67 1.15 -4.72
CA ALA A 66 6.91 2.16 -5.44
C ALA A 66 5.43 2.18 -5.00
N VAL A 67 4.82 1.01 -4.80
CA VAL A 67 3.43 0.90 -4.30
C VAL A 67 3.34 1.40 -2.86
N ASN A 68 4.28 1.02 -1.99
CA ASN A 68 4.31 1.49 -0.61
C ASN A 68 4.49 3.01 -0.54
N LEU A 69 5.42 3.57 -1.32
CA LEU A 69 5.66 5.00 -1.41
C LEU A 69 4.40 5.74 -1.85
N TYR A 70 3.74 5.28 -2.92
CA TYR A 70 2.49 5.86 -3.41
C TYR A 70 1.41 5.85 -2.31
N TYR A 71 1.22 4.69 -1.66
CA TYR A 71 0.19 4.51 -0.64
C TYR A 71 0.41 5.43 0.57
N TYR A 72 1.62 5.42 1.13
CA TYR A 72 1.90 6.18 2.35
C TYR A 72 2.05 7.69 2.09
N LEU A 73 2.58 8.11 0.94
CA LEU A 73 2.58 9.54 0.59
C LEU A 73 1.17 10.08 0.43
N LYS A 74 0.26 9.32 -0.21
CA LYS A 74 -1.14 9.72 -0.35
C LYS A 74 -1.80 9.92 1.02
N LEU A 75 -1.55 9.00 1.97
CA LEU A 75 -2.07 9.13 3.33
C LEU A 75 -1.47 10.32 4.09
N ALA A 76 -0.16 10.55 3.95
CA ALA A 76 0.53 11.60 4.70
C ALA A 76 0.20 13.02 4.20
N LEU A 77 0.08 13.21 2.88
CA LEU A 77 -0.13 14.52 2.27
C LEU A 77 -1.61 14.91 2.17
N GLY A 78 -2.52 13.93 2.16
CA GLY A 78 -3.92 14.12 1.79
C GLY A 78 -4.11 14.33 0.29
N GLU A 79 -5.35 14.23 -0.19
CA GLU A 79 -5.66 14.15 -1.63
C GLU A 79 -5.11 15.33 -2.44
N LYS A 80 -5.41 16.57 -2.03
CA LYS A 80 -5.03 17.77 -2.80
C LYS A 80 -3.52 17.91 -3.00
N LYS A 81 -2.74 17.80 -1.92
CA LYS A 81 -1.27 17.92 -2.00
C LYS A 81 -0.63 16.74 -2.72
N PHE A 82 -1.21 15.55 -2.57
CA PHE A 82 -0.76 14.38 -3.29
C PHE A 82 -0.98 14.51 -4.80
N ASP A 83 -2.13 15.03 -5.24
CA ASP A 83 -2.41 15.26 -6.66
C ASP A 83 -1.48 16.33 -7.27
N GLU A 84 -1.15 17.37 -6.50
CA GLU A 84 -0.15 18.36 -6.90
C GLU A 84 1.24 17.72 -7.07
N LEU A 85 1.66 16.86 -6.13
CA LEU A 85 2.92 16.10 -6.25
C LEU A 85 2.92 15.18 -7.47
N MET A 86 1.83 14.43 -7.69
CA MET A 86 1.72 13.56 -8.86
C MET A 86 1.74 14.35 -10.17
N SER A 87 1.21 15.57 -10.18
CA SER A 87 1.30 16.48 -11.32
C SER A 87 2.73 16.96 -11.58
N ALA A 88 3.54 17.15 -10.53
CA ALA A 88 4.96 17.42 -10.66
C ALA A 88 5.73 16.22 -11.24
N VAL A 89 5.48 15.01 -10.73
CA VAL A 89 6.12 13.77 -11.21
C VAL A 89 5.81 13.51 -12.70
N LYS A 90 4.58 13.78 -13.15
CA LYS A 90 4.16 13.64 -14.55
C LYS A 90 4.92 14.52 -15.55
N LYS A 91 5.66 15.53 -15.08
CA LYS A 91 6.53 16.32 -15.96
C LYS A 91 7.79 15.55 -16.39
N GLU A 92 8.08 14.43 -15.72
CA GLU A 92 9.24 13.57 -16.00
C GLU A 92 10.59 14.32 -16.02
N ASP A 93 10.66 15.41 -15.27
CA ASP A 93 11.85 16.26 -15.14
C ASP A 93 12.38 16.17 -13.70
N PRO A 94 13.53 15.50 -13.48
CA PRO A 94 14.12 15.36 -12.15
C PRO A 94 14.50 16.70 -11.49
N GLU A 95 14.93 17.70 -12.26
CA GLU A 95 15.32 19.01 -11.73
C GLU A 95 14.10 19.80 -11.26
N PHE A 96 13.03 19.77 -12.07
CA PHE A 96 11.75 20.32 -11.65
C PHE A 96 11.22 19.62 -10.38
N LEU A 97 11.27 18.29 -10.34
CA LEU A 97 10.79 17.54 -9.18
C LEU A 97 11.62 17.87 -7.93
N ARG A 98 12.95 18.01 -8.05
CA ARG A 98 13.83 18.42 -6.95
C ARG A 98 13.41 19.78 -6.40
N GLY A 99 13.26 20.79 -7.25
CA GLY A 99 12.82 22.12 -6.83
C GLY A 99 11.38 22.15 -6.27
N TYR A 100 10.51 21.26 -6.73
CA TYR A 100 9.17 21.09 -6.16
C TYR A 100 9.25 20.50 -4.75
N MET A 101 10.09 19.48 -4.54
CA MET A 101 10.28 18.82 -3.24
C MET A 101 10.91 19.74 -2.19
N GLU A 102 11.75 20.70 -2.57
CA GLU A 102 12.29 21.72 -1.64
C GLU A 102 11.20 22.51 -0.92
N ARG A 103 10.03 22.69 -1.55
CA ARG A 103 8.88 23.39 -0.97
C ARG A 103 8.21 22.60 0.15
N PHE A 104 8.42 21.29 0.20
CA PHE A 104 7.83 20.43 1.22
C PHE A 104 8.57 20.48 2.55
N ARG A 105 9.77 21.09 2.64
CA ARG A 105 10.63 21.14 3.84
C ARG A 105 10.44 19.90 4.72
N LEU A 106 10.81 18.74 4.17
CA LEU A 106 11.05 17.54 4.97
C LEU A 106 12.27 17.74 5.87
#